data_AF-A0A944W1G6-F1
#
_entry.id   AF-A0A944W1G6-F1
#
_cell.length_a   1.000
_cell.length_b   1.000
_cell.length_c   1.000
_cell.angle_alpha   90.00
_cell.angle_beta   90.00
_cell.angle_gamma   90.00
#
_symmetry.space_group_name_H-M   'P 1'
#
loop_
_entity.id
_entity.type
_entity.pdbx_description
1 polymer ?
#
loop_
_entity_poly.entity_id
_entity_poly.type
_entity_poly.pdbx_seq_one_letter_code
_entity_poly.pdbx_strand_id
1 'polypeptide(L)' 'MIDFAPHKQRVLIEEHAHHRLGLADEELAAWCENADLKSSLAQELKGDPLTVNIWLASRESSNLTSSNSERASTVAAN' A
#
# COMPACT_ATOMS: atom_id res chain seq x y z
N MET A 1 -3.54 -1.54 -6.46
CA MET A 1 -3.78 -2.92 -6.95
C MET A 1 -5.13 -3.39 -6.42
N ILE A 2 -5.82 -4.26 -7.14
CA ILE A 2 -7.11 -4.83 -6.74
C ILE A 2 -7.06 -6.33 -7.01
N ASP A 3 -7.39 -7.16 -6.02
CA ASP A 3 -7.49 -8.62 -6.13
C ASP A 3 -8.43 -9.16 -5.03
N PHE A 4 -8.75 -10.45 -5.04
CA PHE A 4 -9.40 -11.10 -3.92
C PHE A 4 -8.41 -11.30 -2.76
N ALA A 5 -8.91 -11.18 -1.53
CA ALA A 5 -8.22 -11.70 -0.36
C ALA A 5 -8.04 -13.23 -0.50
N PRO A 6 -7.04 -13.85 0.15
CA PRO A 6 -6.79 -15.29 0.04
C PRO A 6 -8.04 -16.11 0.33
N HIS A 7 -8.38 -17.01 -0.59
CA HIS A 7 -9.63 -17.78 -0.51
C HIS A 7 -9.45 -19.23 -1.00
N LYS A 8 -10.51 -20.04 -0.94
CA LYS A 8 -10.49 -21.47 -1.31
C LYS A 8 -11.38 -21.82 -2.51
N GLN A 9 -11.87 -20.81 -3.22
CA GLN A 9 -12.82 -20.98 -4.34
C GLN A 9 -12.09 -21.43 -5.60
N ARG A 10 -11.81 -22.73 -5.71
CA ARG A 10 -11.07 -23.32 -6.84
C ARG A 10 -11.81 -23.26 -8.17
N VAL A 11 -13.15 -23.15 -8.14
CA VAL A 11 -13.99 -22.93 -9.32
C VAL A 11 -13.51 -21.76 -10.18
N LEU A 12 -12.95 -20.71 -9.56
CA LEU A 12 -12.41 -19.56 -10.29
C LEU A 12 -11.23 -19.95 -11.20
N ILE A 13 -10.35 -20.83 -10.72
CA ILE A 13 -9.21 -21.33 -11.51
C ILE A 13 -9.69 -22.38 -12.51
N GLU A 14 -10.50 -23.33 -12.04
CA GLU A 14 -10.89 -24.52 -12.79
C GLU A 14 -11.85 -24.20 -13.95
N GLU A 15 -12.73 -23.20 -13.79
CA GLU A 15 -13.80 -22.90 -14.75
C GLU A 15 -13.76 -21.47 -15.30
N HIS A 16 -13.04 -20.55 -14.65
CA HIS A 16 -13.06 -19.12 -15.00
C HIS A 16 -11.67 -18.52 -15.25
N ALA A 17 -10.70 -19.38 -15.57
CA ALA A 17 -9.34 -19.01 -15.99
C ALA A 17 -8.62 -18.04 -15.03
N HIS A 18 -8.96 -18.04 -13.75
CA HIS A 18 -8.17 -17.30 -12.77
C HIS A 18 -6.81 -17.96 -12.57
N HIS A 19 -5.79 -17.13 -12.34
CA HIS A 19 -4.42 -17.61 -12.19
C HIS A 19 -4.03 -17.92 -10.74
N ARG A 20 -4.78 -17.43 -9.74
CA ARG A 20 -4.46 -17.54 -8.32
C ARG A 20 -5.73 -17.56 -7.46
N LEU A 21 -5.58 -17.94 -6.19
CA LEU A 21 -6.65 -17.96 -5.17
C LEU A 21 -6.59 -16.72 -4.28
N GLY A 22 -6.57 -15.54 -4.91
CA GLY A 22 -6.34 -14.25 -4.25
C GLY A 22 -4.87 -13.96 -3.98
N LEU A 23 -4.64 -12.85 -3.27
CA LEU A 23 -3.33 -12.32 -2.93
C LEU A 23 -3.33 -11.85 -1.47
N ALA A 24 -2.31 -12.25 -0.70
CA ALA A 24 -2.14 -11.79 0.67
C ALA A 24 -1.47 -10.40 0.73
N ASP A 25 -1.71 -9.67 1.83
CA ASP A 25 -1.13 -8.35 2.05
C ASP A 25 0.41 -8.41 2.05
N GLU A 26 1.00 -9.46 2.62
CA GLU A 26 2.45 -9.65 2.70
C GLU A 26 3.07 -9.91 1.33
N GLU A 27 2.38 -10.64 0.45
CA GLU A 27 2.86 -10.88 -0.92
C GLU A 27 2.89 -9.59 -1.73
N LEU A 28 1.83 -8.78 -1.62
CA LEU A 28 1.81 -7.47 -2.28
C LEU A 28 2.87 -6.52 -1.70
N ALA A 29 3.05 -6.53 -0.38
CA ALA A 29 4.05 -5.72 0.29
C ALA A 29 5.45 -6.07 -0.22
N ALA A 30 5.80 -7.36 -0.29
CA ALA A 30 7.08 -7.80 -0.84
C ALA A 30 7.28 -7.37 -2.30
N TRP A 31 6.24 -7.39 -3.13
CA TRP A 31 6.32 -6.90 -4.51
C TRP A 31 6.55 -5.39 -4.58
N CYS A 32 5.88 -4.63 -3.72
CA CYS A 32 6.03 -3.18 -3.65
C CYS A 32 7.42 -2.80 -3.13
N GLU A 33 7.93 -3.48 -2.10
CA GLU A 33 9.27 -3.27 -1.55
C GLU A 33 10.35 -3.50 -2.62
N ASN A 34 10.24 -4.57 -3.41
CA ASN A 34 11.15 -4.84 -4.53
C ASN A 34 11.14 -3.74 -5.62
N ALA A 35 10.11 -2.88 -5.64
CA ALA A 35 9.97 -1.76 -6.57
C ALA A 35 10.26 -0.38 -5.91
N ASP A 36 10.79 -0.38 -4.68
CA ASP A 36 10.97 0.82 -3.85
C ASP A 36 9.66 1.58 -3.60
N LEU A 37 8.58 0.84 -3.36
CA LEU A 37 7.25 1.34 -3.01
C LEU A 37 6.83 0.83 -1.63
N LYS A 38 6.02 1.63 -0.94
CA LYS A 38 5.28 1.20 0.24
C LYS A 38 3.84 0.93 -0.15
N SER A 39 3.29 -0.20 0.28
CA SER A 39 1.88 -0.53 0.09
C SER A 39 1.09 -0.39 1.37
N SER A 40 -0.20 -0.07 1.23
CA SER A 40 -1.17 -0.15 2.31
C SER A 40 -2.51 -0.65 1.79
N LEU A 41 -3.22 -1.42 2.62
CA LEU A 41 -4.60 -1.79 2.35
C LEU A 41 -5.48 -0.55 2.52
N ALA A 42 -6.09 -0.11 1.43
CA ALA A 42 -6.94 1.07 1.44
C ALA A 42 -8.40 0.73 1.72
N GLN A 43 -8.86 -0.41 1.22
CA GLN A 43 -10.23 -0.86 1.44
C GLN A 43 -10.38 -2.37 1.29
N GLU A 44 -11.22 -2.94 2.12
CA GLU A 44 -11.75 -4.29 1.95
C GLU A 44 -13.25 -4.20 1.65
N LEU A 45 -13.68 -4.93 0.62
CA LEU A 45 -15.09 -5.11 0.28
C LEU A 45 -15.45 -6.55 0.66
N LYS A 46 -16.03 -6.70 1.86
CA LYS A 46 -16.46 -8.02 2.35
C LYS A 46 -17.61 -8.54 1.49
N GLY A 47 -17.49 -9.79 1.08
CA GLY A 47 -18.53 -10.53 0.39
C GLY A 47 -18.55 -11.98 0.88
N ASP A 48 -19.55 -12.72 0.41
CA ASP A 48 -19.73 -14.14 0.72
C ASP A 48 -19.78 -14.92 -0.60
N PRO A 49 -18.79 -15.77 -0.93
CA PRO A 49 -17.64 -16.16 -0.10
C PRO A 49 -16.35 -15.35 -0.36
N LEU A 50 -16.39 -14.31 -1.20
CA LEU A 50 -15.19 -13.61 -1.68
C LEU A 50 -15.11 -12.18 -1.14
N THR A 51 -13.95 -11.82 -0.60
CA THR A 51 -13.61 -10.45 -0.21
C THR A 51 -12.67 -9.85 -1.24
N VAL A 52 -12.93 -8.63 -1.69
CA VAL A 52 -12.03 -7.88 -2.57
C VAL A 52 -11.18 -6.93 -1.74
N ASN A 53 -9.87 -6.96 -1.94
CA ASN A 53 -8.93 -6.05 -1.33
C ASN A 53 -8.45 -5.03 -2.37
N ILE A 54 -8.40 -3.77 -1.94
CA ILE A 54 -7.91 -2.64 -2.72
C ILE A 54 -6.73 -2.05 -1.97
N TRP A 55 -5.56 -2.09 -2.61
CA TRP A 55 -4.33 -1.57 -2.04
C TRP A 55 -3.85 -0.35 -2.81
N LEU A 56 -3.29 0.60 -2.06
CA LEU A 56 -2.52 1.72 -2.60
C LEU A 56 -1.04 1.41 -2.48
N ALA A 57 -0.26 1.91 -3.44
CA ALA A 57 1.20 1.85 -3.39
C ALA A 57 1.75 3.23 -3.77
N SER A 58 2.69 3.73 -2.98
CA SER A 58 3.34 5.01 -3.24
C SER A 58 4.83 4.93 -2.91
N ARG A 59 5.62 5.77 -3.58
CA ARG A 59 6.96 6.10 -3.09
C ARG A 59 6.78 7.01 -1.90
N GLU A 60 7.53 6.78 -0.84
CA GLU A 60 7.60 7.79 0.21
C GLU A 60 8.21 9.05 -0.42
N SER A 61 7.40 10.10 -0.54
CA SER A 61 7.93 11.41 -0.83
C SER A 61 8.83 11.74 0.34
N SER A 62 10.15 11.69 0.13
CA SER A 62 11.11 12.26 1.06
C SER A 62 10.69 13.72 1.23
N ASN A 63 9.96 14.00 2.30
CA ASN A 63 9.59 15.35 2.64
C ASN A 63 10.93 16.00 3.01
N LEU A 64 11.52 16.72 2.06
CA LEU A 64 12.71 17.53 2.27
C LEU A 64 12.33 18.55 3.33
N THR A 65 12.53 18.18 4.59
CA THR A 65 12.40 19.07 5.73
C THR A 65 13.42 20.16 5.51
N SER A 66 12.95 21.32 5.03
CA SER A 66 13.72 22.55 5.04
C SER A 66 13.89 22.93 6.50
N SER A 67 14.97 22.43 7.10
CA SER A 67 15.41 22.79 8.43
C SER A 67 15.94 24.21 8.35
N ASN A 68 15.06 25.21 8.42
CA ASN A 68 15.46 26.60 8.58
C ASN A 68 15.73 26.85 10.07
N SER A 69 16.87 26.36 10.54
CA SER A 69 17.48 26.74 11.81
C SER A 69 18.52 27.83 11.54
N GLU A 70 18.21 29.01 12.09
CA GLU A 70 19.14 30.04 12.58
C GLU A 70 19.86 30.99 11.59
N ARG A 71 19.42 32.25 11.61
CA ARG A 71 20.33 33.36 11.94
C ARG A 71 19.71 34.25 13.01
N ALA A 72 20.25 34.16 14.22
CA ALA A 72 20.15 35.20 15.23
C ALA A 72 20.92 36.45 14.79
N SER A 73 20.38 37.64 15.01
CA SER A 73 21.13 38.86 15.37
C SER A 73 20.18 40.04 15.67
N THR A 74 20.06 40.36 16.96
CA THR A 74 20.19 41.71 17.57
C THR A 74 19.34 42.88 17.06
N VAL A 75 18.45 43.42 17.91
CA VAL A 75 18.10 44.86 18.11
C VAL A 75 17.20 44.91 19.38
N ALA A 76 17.75 45.30 20.54
CA ALA A 76 17.88 46.65 21.11
C ALA A 76 16.78 46.94 22.17
N ALA A 77 17.18 46.85 23.44
CA ALA A 77 16.48 47.47 24.56
C ALA A 77 17.54 48.13 25.45
N ASN A 78 17.68 49.45 25.30
CA ASN A 78 18.12 50.39 26.32
C ASN A 78 17.77 51.82 25.88
#